data_AF-A0A0C6EAH8-F1
#
_entry.id   AF-A0A0C6EAH8-F1
#
_cell.length_a   1.000
_cell.length_b   1.000
_cell.length_c   1.000
_cell.angle_alpha   90.00
_cell.angle_beta   90.00
_cell.angle_gamma   90.00
#
_symmetry.space_group_name_H-M   'P 1'
#
loop_
_entity.id
_entity.type
_entity.pdbx_description
1 polymer ?
#
loop_
_entity_poly.entity_id
_entity_poly.type
_entity_poly.pdbx_seq_one_letter_code
_entity_poly.pdbx_strand_id
1 'polypeptide(L)' 'MASAKGAAGEDEVEALFVRSVPDSFRRCGHRFTREGHGIALSLLSDAQVDALLNDPNLVVEHCSFALKDVS' A
#
# COMPACT_ATOMS: atom_id res chain seq x y z
N MET A 1 1.07 21.57 1.34
CA MET A 1 1.63 20.43 0.59
C MET A 1 0.46 19.50 0.29
N ALA A 2 -0.13 19.63 -0.90
CA ALA A 2 -1.32 18.89 -1.29
C ALA A 2 -0.89 17.69 -2.15
N SER A 3 -1.10 16.46 -1.65
CA SER A 3 -1.16 15.29 -2.52
C SER A 3 -2.64 15.01 -2.81
N ALA A 4 -2.96 15.11 -4.09
CA ALA A 4 -4.25 14.91 -4.75
C ALA A 4 -4.99 13.65 -4.24
N LYS A 5 -6.25 13.76 -3.81
CA LYS A 5 -7.49 13.76 -4.63
C LYS A 5 -7.78 12.39 -5.25
N GLY A 6 -8.63 11.62 -4.58
CA GLY A 6 -9.40 10.52 -5.16
C GLY A 6 -10.85 10.66 -4.71
N ALA A 7 -11.67 11.28 -5.55
CA ALA A 7 -13.11 11.17 -5.43
C ALA A 7 -13.48 9.79 -6.00
N ALA A 8 -13.39 8.77 -5.15
CA ALA A 8 -13.73 7.40 -5.50
C ALA A 8 -15.25 7.28 -5.59
N GLY A 9 -15.76 7.14 -6.81
CA GLY A 9 -17.10 6.60 -7.04
C GLY A 9 -17.23 5.22 -6.40
N GLU A 10 -18.46 4.75 -6.21
CA GLU A 10 -18.90 3.65 -5.34
C GLU A 10 -18.20 2.26 -5.51
N ASP A 11 -17.14 2.15 -6.32
CA ASP A 11 -16.39 0.92 -6.65
C ASP A 11 -14.84 1.09 -6.66
N GLU A 12 -14.25 2.07 -5.95
CA GLU A 12 -12.78 2.21 -5.82
C GLU A 12 -12.30 1.82 -4.42
N VAL A 13 -11.30 0.93 -4.34
CA VAL A 13 -10.68 0.48 -3.08
C VAL A 13 -9.40 1.28 -2.85
N GLU A 14 -9.36 2.01 -1.74
CA GLU A 14 -8.13 2.65 -1.28
C GLU A 14 -7.10 1.59 -0.84
N ALA A 15 -5.87 1.74 -1.31
CA ALA A 15 -4.79 0.81 -1.08
C ALA A 15 -3.43 1.52 -0.93
N LEU A 16 -2.47 0.78 -0.40
CA LEU A 16 -1.07 1.15 -0.35
C LEU A 16 -0.28 0.21 -1.25
N PHE A 17 0.42 0.78 -2.22
CA PHE A 17 1.40 0.05 -2.98
C PHE A 17 2.73 0.05 -2.21
N VAL A 18 3.16 -1.13 -1.76
CA VAL A 18 4.36 -1.30 -0.94
C VAL A 18 5.41 -2.08 -1.72
N ARG A 19 6.61 -1.49 -1.88
CA ARG A 19 7.78 -2.14 -2.47
C ARG A 19 8.97 -2.09 -1.50
N SER A 20 9.84 -3.09 -1.56
CA SER A 20 11.09 -3.07 -0.80
C SER A 20 12.20 -2.35 -1.54
N VAL A 21 12.96 -1.52 -0.81
CA VAL A 21 14.24 -0.95 -1.28
C VAL A 21 15.29 -2.05 -1.51
N PRO A 22 15.55 -2.96 -0.53
CA PRO A 22 16.41 -4.12 -0.76
C PRO A 22 15.70 -5.20 -1.60
N ASP A 23 16.44 -6.19 -2.11
CA ASP A 23 15.90 -7.27 -2.96
C ASP A 23 14.81 -8.10 -2.27
N SER A 24 14.91 -8.27 -0.94
CA SER A 24 13.82 -8.84 -0.16
C SER A 24 13.83 -8.30 1.26
N PHE A 25 12.67 -7.91 1.74
CA PHE A 25 12.46 -7.50 3.13
C PHE A 25 11.32 -8.32 3.72
N ARG A 26 11.43 -8.73 4.98
CA ARG A 26 10.36 -9.46 5.67
C ARG A 26 10.00 -8.75 6.95
N ARG A 27 8.71 -8.46 7.14
CA ARG A 27 8.18 -7.87 8.37
C ARG A 27 6.83 -8.50 8.68
N CYS A 28 6.62 -8.85 9.94
CA CYS A 28 5.38 -9.47 10.42
C CYS A 28 4.93 -10.70 9.61
N GLY A 29 5.88 -11.51 9.11
CA GLY A 29 5.60 -12.68 8.28
C GLY A 29 5.29 -12.38 6.82
N HIS A 30 5.11 -11.11 6.44
CA HIS A 30 4.94 -10.70 5.06
C HIS A 30 6.29 -10.50 4.37
N ARG A 31 6.41 -10.96 3.11
CA ARG A 31 7.60 -10.74 2.29
C ARG A 31 7.33 -9.60 1.32
N PHE A 32 8.10 -8.53 1.45
CA PHE A 32 8.17 -7.43 0.51
C PHE A 32 9.31 -7.68 -0.48
N THR A 33 9.03 -7.42 -1.75
CA THR A 33 9.95 -7.56 -2.88
C THR A 33 10.00 -6.25 -3.66
N ARG A 34 10.97 -6.14 -4.57
CA ARG A 34 11.09 -4.98 -5.46
C ARG A 34 9.96 -4.81 -6.46
N GLU A 35 9.28 -5.90 -6.83
CA GLU A 35 8.09 -5.85 -7.67
C GLU A 35 6.97 -5.04 -6.99
N GLY A 36 6.90 -5.11 -5.66
CA GLY A 36 5.87 -4.46 -4.87
C GLY A 36 4.49 -5.11 -5.03
N HIS A 37 3.58 -4.80 -4.12
CA HIS A 37 2.20 -5.24 -4.19
C HIS A 37 1.27 -4.22 -3.54
N GLY A 38 0.03 -4.19 -4.00
CA GLY A 38 -1.03 -3.40 -3.39
C GLY A 38 -1.60 -4.11 -2.15
N ILE A 39 -1.77 -3.38 -1.06
CA ILE A 39 -2.48 -3.81 0.14
C ILE A 39 -3.65 -2.87 0.35
N ALA A 40 -4.87 -3.40 0.39
CA ALA A 40 -6.05 -2.58 0.68
C ALA A 40 -5.93 -1.96 2.07
N LEU A 41 -6.23 -0.66 2.18
CA LEU A 41 -6.20 0.06 3.46
C LEU A 41 -7.23 -0.51 4.45
N SER A 42 -8.32 -1.09 3.94
CA SER A 42 -9.32 -1.78 4.77
C SER A 42 -8.80 -3.00 5.53
N LEU A 43 -7.66 -3.57 5.12
CA LEU A 43 -7.01 -4.71 5.78
C LEU A 43 -5.90 -4.29 6.75
N LEU A 44 -5.52 -3.02 6.75
CA LEU A 44 -4.46 -2.48 7.59
C LEU A 44 -5.05 -1.61 8.69
N SER A 45 -4.50 -1.70 9.90
CA SER A 45 -4.77 -0.70 10.93
C SER A 45 -3.93 0.55 10.71
N ASP A 46 -4.39 1.70 11.20
CA ASP A 46 -3.67 2.97 11.10
C ASP A 46 -2.22 2.86 11.61
N ALA A 47 -2.01 2.12 12.72
CA ALA A 47 -0.69 1.86 13.26
C ALA A 47 0.22 1.02 12.32
N GLN A 48 -0.37 0.12 11.52
CA GLN A 48 0.37 -0.64 10.51
C GLN A 48 0.71 0.23 9.31
N VAL A 49 -0.21 1.09 8.88
CA VAL A 49 0.03 2.07 7.81
C VAL A 49 1.19 2.99 8.19
N ASP A 50 1.15 3.57 9.39
CA ASP A 50 2.22 4.41 9.92
C ASP A 50 3.55 3.64 10.02
N ALA A 51 3.51 2.39 10.45
CA ALA A 51 4.72 1.56 10.54
C ALA A 51 5.35 1.25 9.18
N LEU A 52 4.55 1.16 8.11
CA LEU A 52 5.01 0.97 6.73
C LEU A 52 5.56 2.28 6.16
N LEU A 53 4.86 3.41 6.36
CA LEU A 53 5.28 4.74 5.90
C LEU A 53 6.58 5.21 6.55
N ASN A 54 6.81 4.83 7.81
CA ASN A 54 8.03 5.18 8.55
C ASN A 54 9.18 4.17 8.37
N ASP A 55 9.00 3.08 7.61
CA ASP A 55 10.07 2.09 7.43
C ASP A 55 11.04 2.55 6.33
N PRO A 56 12.33 2.80 6.65
CA PRO A 56 13.29 3.27 5.66
C PRO A 56 13.62 2.22 4.59
N ASN A 57 13.26 0.95 4.81
CA ASN A 57 13.50 -0.13 3.85
C ASN A 57 12.33 -0.34 2.88
N LEU A 58 11.23 0.38 3.07
CA LEU A 58 10.03 0.28 2.25
C LEU A 58 9.77 1.60 1.54
N VAL A 59 9.25 1.50 0.32
CA VAL A 59 8.66 2.63 -0.38
C VAL A 59 7.18 2.33 -0.49
N VAL A 60 6.39 3.20 0.12
CA VAL A 60 4.94 3.08 0.22
C VAL A 60 4.32 4.23 -0.57
N GLU A 61 3.41 3.91 -1.47
CA GLU A 61 2.69 4.87 -2.29
C GLU A 61 1.18 4.66 -2.11
N HIS A 62 0.43 5.75 -1.90
CA HIS A 62 -1.03 5.68 -1.83
C HIS A 62 -1.61 5.51 -3.23
N CYS A 63 -2.44 4.49 -3.43
CA CYS A 63 -3.08 4.18 -4.71
C CYS A 63 -4.55 3.80 -4.48
N SER A 64 -5.38 3.97 -5.50
CA SER A 64 -6.73 3.40 -5.52
C SER A 64 -6.82 2.40 -6.67
N PHE A 65 -7.47 1.26 -6.43
CA PHE A 65 -7.76 0.27 -7.48
C PHE A 65 -9.27 0.19 -7.71
N ALA A 66 -9.68 0.10 -8.98
CA ALA A 66 -11.08 -0.13 -9.31
C ALA A 66 -11.45 -1.58 -8.97
N LEU A 67 -12.54 -1.78 -8.21
CA LEU A 67 -13.00 -3.09 -7.72
C LEU A 67 -13.40 -4.03 -8.89
N LYS A 68 -13.60 -3.48 -10.10
CA LYS A 68 -13.84 -4.24 -11.34
C LYS A 68 -12.68 -5.15 -11.76
N ASP A 69 -11.47 -4.94 -11.25
CA ASP A 69 -10.29 -5.75 -11.55
C ASP A 69 -9.99 -6.83 -10.49
N VAL A 70 -10.84 -6.95 -9.46
CA VAL A 70 -10.74 -8.02 -8.45
C VAL A 70 -11.66 -9.17 -8.86
N SER A 71 -11.14 -10.09 -9.69
CA SER A 71 -11.80 -11.37 -10.06
C SER A 71 -11.02 -12.57 -9.55
#